data_AF-A0A1K1SUH0-F1
#
_entry.id   AF-A0A1K1SUH0-F1
#
_cell.length_a   1.000
_cell.length_b   1.000
_cell.length_c   1.000
_cell.angle_alpha   90.00
_cell.angle_beta   90.00
_cell.angle_gamma   90.00
#
_symmetry.space_group_name_H-M   'P 1'
#
loop_
_entity.id
_entity.type
_entity.pdbx_description
1 polymer ?
#
loop_
_entity_poly.entity_id
_entity_poly.type
_entity_poly.pdbx_seq_one_letter_code
_entity_poly.pdbx_strand_id
1 'polypeptide(L)'
;MRQLLLFVTTVILFACNGPSENKKGSASGVTLTESNLYSEDTVLMVANAGAARDKEADKLFLQAIDVFRNKKDPSQAVALFKKSILAQPQARAYYEMGNALGDQGKLQEGLQAYDIADILDYKPLNKLLYNKACLYARSGELAKAKQYLISAIEFGYGNLKNLQKDKDLDKLREDDPYNFNDLIMTAMSGSSDPDKLQWAVFSHEFTQVKFPLLLDMKYADHMTEDKIISYDNERYVPEMRDYSFSRDVGGEYYRVGLVRANDSNRTLIYGVVDEMGGNILPVYYIASFNNKGTLIDKLLIGGQKILKDPYKVATITANYDIEISNFELTYSKDPNEEGYEDNPIRSQKPLGKDHYAIREDGHFVKKDVVLGMR
;
A
#
# COMPACT_ATOMS: atom_id res chain seq x y z
N MET A 1 54.95 -37.17 54.31
CA MET A 1 53.74 -37.05 55.16
C MET A 1 53.02 -35.76 54.78
N ARG A 2 51.68 -35.84 54.72
CA ARG A 2 50.68 -34.81 54.35
C ARG A 2 50.43 -34.54 52.86
N GLN A 3 49.42 -35.27 52.37
CA GLN A 3 48.62 -35.00 51.19
C GLN A 3 47.77 -33.73 51.39
N LEU A 4 47.63 -32.90 50.36
CA LEU A 4 46.58 -31.89 50.25
C LEU A 4 45.71 -32.30 49.05
N LEU A 5 44.54 -32.90 49.33
CA LEU A 5 43.52 -33.17 48.31
C LEU A 5 42.87 -31.83 47.92
N LEU A 6 43.06 -31.42 46.66
CA LEU A 6 42.26 -30.37 46.04
C LEU A 6 40.98 -31.01 45.49
N PHE A 7 39.86 -30.78 46.19
CA PHE A 7 38.52 -31.06 45.68
C PHE A 7 38.17 -30.01 44.63
N VAL A 8 38.16 -30.40 43.35
CA VAL A 8 37.57 -29.60 42.28
C VAL A 8 36.07 -29.91 42.26
N THR A 9 35.27 -29.05 42.88
CA THR A 9 33.81 -29.06 42.73
C THR A 9 33.45 -28.35 41.42
N THR A 10 33.28 -29.13 40.37
CA THR A 10 32.73 -28.65 39.10
C THR A 10 31.23 -28.38 39.30
N VAL A 11 30.87 -27.12 39.51
CA VAL A 11 29.47 -26.67 39.47
C VAL A 11 29.06 -26.61 37.99
N ILE A 12 28.40 -27.67 37.52
CA ILE A 12 27.72 -27.65 36.22
C ILE A 12 26.40 -26.90 36.44
N LEU A 13 26.41 -25.60 36.14
CA LEU A 13 25.16 -24.84 35.95
C LEU A 13 24.49 -25.37 34.68
N PHE A 14 23.51 -26.23 34.85
CA PHE A 14 22.54 -26.55 33.81
C PHE A 14 21.74 -25.27 33.51
N ALA A 15 22.18 -24.50 32.52
CA ALA A 15 21.32 -23.55 31.83
C ALA A 15 20.34 -24.38 30.99
N CYS A 16 19.15 -24.64 31.53
CA CYS A 16 18.03 -25.15 30.77
C CYS A 16 17.56 -24.06 29.78
N ASN A 17 18.23 -23.93 28.64
CA ASN A 17 17.63 -23.33 27.45
C ASN A 17 16.72 -24.40 26.82
N GLY A 18 15.50 -24.51 27.34
CA GLY A 18 14.41 -25.10 26.55
C GLY A 18 14.21 -24.27 25.27
N PRO A 19 13.64 -24.85 24.21
CA PRO A 19 13.29 -24.06 23.02
C PRO A 19 12.35 -22.96 23.50
N SER A 20 12.75 -21.69 23.35
CA SER A 20 11.84 -20.59 23.64
C SER A 20 10.67 -20.72 22.67
N GLU A 21 9.50 -21.11 23.18
CA GLU A 21 8.26 -20.81 22.47
C GLU A 21 8.27 -19.30 22.23
N ASN A 22 8.46 -18.89 20.98
CA ASN A 22 8.32 -17.50 20.59
C ASN A 22 6.87 -17.11 20.86
N LYS A 23 6.61 -16.54 22.04
CA LYS A 23 5.33 -15.91 22.34
C LYS A 23 5.11 -14.82 21.31
N LYS A 24 3.97 -14.88 20.60
CA LYS A 24 3.54 -13.87 19.64
C LYS A 24 3.58 -12.48 20.30
N GLY A 25 4.02 -11.47 19.56
CA GLY A 25 4.21 -10.12 20.11
C GLY A 25 5.27 -10.00 21.20
N SER A 26 6.24 -10.93 21.29
CA SER A 26 7.31 -10.87 22.30
C SER A 26 8.72 -10.92 21.70
N ALA A 27 9.62 -10.17 22.32
CA ALA A 27 11.05 -10.15 22.01
C ALA A 27 11.86 -10.02 23.30
N SER A 28 12.93 -10.82 23.44
CA SER A 28 13.83 -10.78 24.61
C SER A 28 13.11 -10.85 25.97
N GLY A 29 11.99 -11.59 26.04
CA GLY A 29 11.18 -11.75 27.25
C GLY A 29 10.18 -10.61 27.52
N VAL A 30 10.15 -9.56 26.69
CA VAL A 30 9.15 -8.48 26.77
C VAL A 30 8.03 -8.76 25.79
N THR A 31 6.79 -8.64 26.24
CA THR A 31 5.58 -8.84 25.44
C THR A 31 4.85 -7.52 25.26
N LEU A 32 4.38 -7.26 24.05
CA LEU A 32 3.48 -6.15 23.77
C LEU A 32 2.11 -6.44 24.41
N THR A 33 1.57 -5.47 25.12
CA THR A 33 0.29 -5.52 25.84
C THR A 33 -0.46 -4.21 25.60
N GLU A 34 -1.74 -4.16 25.97
CA GLU A 34 -2.52 -2.92 25.82
C GLU A 34 -1.92 -1.74 26.60
N SER A 35 -1.21 -2.00 27.70
CA SER A 35 -0.61 -0.94 28.53
C SER A 35 0.68 -0.35 27.95
N ASN A 36 1.35 -1.03 27.02
CA ASN A 36 2.59 -0.57 26.40
C ASN A 36 2.51 -0.51 24.87
N LEU A 37 1.29 -0.52 24.32
CA LEU A 37 1.00 -0.47 22.88
C LEU A 37 1.60 0.77 22.20
N TYR A 38 1.79 1.87 22.94
CA TYR A 38 2.38 3.10 22.42
C TYR A 38 3.80 3.37 22.95
N SER A 39 4.45 2.35 23.54
CA SER A 39 5.84 2.44 23.99
C SER A 39 6.77 2.20 22.81
N GLU A 40 7.41 3.26 22.31
CA GLU A 40 8.30 3.22 21.14
C GLU A 40 9.35 2.10 21.25
N ASP A 41 10.08 2.06 22.38
CA ASP A 41 11.11 1.06 22.65
C ASP A 41 10.57 -0.37 22.60
N THR A 42 9.40 -0.59 23.21
CA THR A 42 8.79 -1.92 23.27
C THR A 42 8.30 -2.35 21.89
N VAL A 43 7.66 -1.45 21.16
CA VAL A 43 7.15 -1.72 19.82
C VAL A 43 8.29 -2.02 18.86
N LEU A 44 9.34 -1.19 18.83
CA LEU A 44 10.52 -1.41 17.98
C LEU A 44 11.23 -2.73 18.31
N MET A 45 11.37 -3.04 19.60
CA MET A 45 12.03 -4.28 20.00
C MET A 45 11.25 -5.52 19.54
N VAL A 46 9.92 -5.49 19.66
CA VAL A 46 9.05 -6.59 19.20
C VAL A 46 9.02 -6.66 17.66
N ALA A 47 8.93 -5.52 16.98
CA ALA A 47 8.92 -5.46 15.52
C ALA A 47 10.22 -6.01 14.91
N ASN A 48 11.38 -5.60 15.43
CA ASN A 48 12.70 -5.98 14.90
C ASN A 48 13.07 -7.45 15.20
N ALA A 49 12.46 -8.08 16.21
CA ALA A 49 12.68 -9.50 16.50
C ALA A 49 11.85 -10.44 15.62
N GLY A 50 10.80 -9.94 14.98
CA GLY A 50 9.92 -10.73 14.11
C GLY A 50 10.52 -10.91 12.71
N ALA A 51 11.18 -12.04 12.46
CA ALA A 51 11.79 -12.31 11.15
C ALA A 51 10.80 -12.79 10.06
N ALA A 52 9.56 -13.13 10.43
CA ALA A 52 8.54 -13.60 9.48
C ALA A 52 7.17 -12.95 9.76
N ARG A 53 6.37 -12.74 8.70
CA ARG A 53 4.97 -12.28 8.81
C ARG A 53 4.14 -13.29 9.62
N ASP A 54 3.43 -12.83 10.64
CA ASP A 54 2.46 -13.60 11.40
C ASP A 54 1.11 -13.57 10.69
N LYS A 55 0.71 -14.72 10.14
CA LYS A 55 -0.55 -14.88 9.40
C LYS A 55 -1.79 -14.49 10.21
N GLU A 56 -1.76 -14.68 11.53
CA GLU A 56 -2.89 -14.31 12.38
C GLU A 56 -2.97 -12.79 12.55
N ALA A 57 -1.83 -12.11 12.71
CA ALA A 57 -1.78 -10.65 12.73
C ALA A 57 -2.35 -10.05 11.44
N ASP A 58 -1.98 -10.60 10.28
CA ASP A 58 -2.47 -10.16 8.96
C ASP A 58 -3.96 -10.43 8.79
N LYS A 59 -4.44 -11.61 9.21
CA LYS A 59 -5.87 -11.93 9.20
C LYS A 59 -6.69 -10.97 10.07
N LEU A 60 -6.21 -10.69 11.28
CA LEU A 60 -6.86 -9.74 12.19
C LEU A 60 -6.84 -8.31 11.64
N PHE A 61 -5.76 -7.92 10.97
CA PHE A 61 -5.67 -6.63 10.28
C PHE A 61 -6.74 -6.52 9.19
N LEU A 62 -6.85 -7.51 8.30
CA LEU A 62 -7.87 -7.53 7.24
C LEU A 62 -9.30 -7.50 7.79
N GLN A 63 -9.56 -8.23 8.88
CA GLN A 63 -10.85 -8.17 9.58
C GLN A 63 -11.14 -6.78 10.16
N ALA A 64 -10.13 -6.14 10.77
CA ALA A 64 -10.26 -4.79 11.31
C ALA A 64 -10.59 -3.78 10.21
N ILE A 65 -9.96 -3.95 9.05
CA ILE A 65 -10.13 -3.14 7.85
C ILE A 65 -11.56 -3.30 7.27
N ASP A 66 -12.07 -4.52 7.13
CA ASP A 66 -13.47 -4.78 6.72
C ASP A 66 -14.46 -4.11 7.67
N VAL A 67 -14.27 -4.30 8.99
CA VAL A 67 -15.14 -3.72 10.01
C VAL A 67 -15.10 -2.18 9.98
N PHE A 68 -13.91 -1.61 9.87
CA PHE A 68 -13.75 -0.16 9.85
C PHE A 68 -14.41 0.45 8.61
N ARG A 69 -14.11 -0.13 7.44
CA ARG A 69 -14.36 0.55 6.18
C ARG A 69 -15.64 0.10 5.48
N ASN A 70 -16.06 -1.16 5.62
CA ASN A 70 -17.32 -1.65 5.02
C ASN A 70 -18.47 -1.58 6.01
N LYS A 71 -18.25 -2.04 7.24
CA LYS A 71 -19.29 -2.03 8.28
C LYS A 71 -19.42 -0.66 8.97
N LYS A 72 -18.45 0.24 8.74
CA LYS A 72 -18.42 1.60 9.30
C LYS A 72 -18.49 1.60 10.83
N ASP A 73 -17.88 0.59 11.46
CA ASP A 73 -17.80 0.48 12.92
C ASP A 73 -16.36 0.74 13.40
N PRO A 74 -15.99 2.00 13.64
CA PRO A 74 -14.64 2.33 14.11
C PRO A 74 -14.37 1.77 15.51
N SER A 75 -15.40 1.52 16.33
CA SER A 75 -15.23 0.98 17.70
C SER A 75 -14.77 -0.46 17.67
N GLN A 76 -15.47 -1.29 16.90
CA GLN A 76 -15.09 -2.68 16.71
C GLN A 76 -13.76 -2.81 15.96
N ALA A 77 -13.51 -1.93 14.97
CA ALA A 77 -12.26 -1.93 14.23
C ALA A 77 -11.03 -1.69 15.12
N VAL A 78 -11.07 -0.67 16.00
CA VAL A 78 -9.96 -0.40 16.92
C VAL A 78 -9.65 -1.61 17.81
N ALA A 79 -10.67 -2.34 18.27
CA ALA A 79 -10.45 -3.56 19.05
C ALA A 79 -9.73 -4.66 18.23
N LEU A 80 -10.05 -4.79 16.94
CA LEU A 80 -9.38 -5.75 16.05
C LEU A 80 -7.96 -5.30 15.67
N PHE A 81 -7.75 -4.01 15.40
CA PHE A 81 -6.40 -3.47 15.18
C PHE A 81 -5.51 -3.71 16.39
N LYS A 82 -5.99 -3.46 17.61
CA LYS A 82 -5.24 -3.77 18.84
C LYS A 82 -4.85 -5.25 18.91
N LYS A 83 -5.77 -6.17 18.59
CA LYS A 83 -5.45 -7.62 18.54
C LYS A 83 -4.41 -7.96 17.49
N SER A 84 -4.51 -7.37 16.28
CA SER A 84 -3.53 -7.55 15.21
C SER A 84 -2.13 -7.09 15.67
N ILE A 85 -2.05 -5.89 16.23
CA ILE A 85 -0.81 -5.29 16.73
C ILE A 85 -0.19 -6.12 17.86
N LEU A 86 -1.01 -6.62 18.79
CA LEU A 86 -0.55 -7.48 19.88
C LEU A 86 -0.01 -8.83 19.38
N ALA A 87 -0.50 -9.33 18.23
CA ALA A 87 0.05 -10.51 17.59
C ALA A 87 1.39 -10.20 16.89
N GLN A 88 1.43 -9.11 16.13
CA GLN A 88 2.65 -8.55 15.55
C GLN A 88 2.44 -7.06 15.26
N PRO A 89 3.30 -6.15 15.78
CA PRO A 89 3.20 -4.74 15.47
C PRO A 89 3.55 -4.49 14.00
N GLN A 90 2.67 -3.78 13.29
CA GLN A 90 2.84 -3.43 11.88
C GLN A 90 2.53 -1.94 11.70
N ALA A 91 3.35 -1.23 10.92
CA ALA A 91 3.17 0.19 10.66
C ALA A 91 1.75 0.50 10.13
N ARG A 92 1.27 -0.29 9.16
CA ARG A 92 -0.08 -0.19 8.58
C ARG A 92 -1.20 -0.36 9.60
N ALA A 93 -1.04 -1.25 10.59
CA ALA A 93 -2.08 -1.49 11.60
C ALA A 93 -2.20 -0.31 12.57
N TYR A 94 -1.09 0.31 12.97
CA TYR A 94 -1.10 1.53 13.77
C TYR A 94 -1.68 2.72 12.99
N TYR A 95 -1.29 2.88 11.73
CA TYR A 95 -1.83 3.95 10.88
C TYR A 95 -3.35 3.85 10.74
N GLU A 96 -3.88 2.66 10.42
CA GLU A 96 -5.32 2.47 10.25
C GLU A 96 -6.09 2.53 11.58
N MET A 97 -5.47 2.11 12.69
CA MET A 97 -6.01 2.34 14.02
C MET A 97 -6.10 3.83 14.34
N GLY A 98 -5.10 4.64 13.96
CA GLY A 98 -5.10 6.09 14.10
C GLY A 98 -6.28 6.75 13.37
N ASN A 99 -6.58 6.29 12.16
CA ASN A 99 -7.76 6.72 11.39
C ASN A 99 -9.06 6.39 12.15
N ALA A 100 -9.22 5.14 12.61
CA ALA A 100 -10.42 4.71 13.32
C ALA A 100 -10.60 5.40 14.68
N LEU A 101 -9.51 5.71 15.39
CA LEU A 101 -9.53 6.51 16.62
C LEU A 101 -9.94 7.97 16.35
N GLY A 102 -9.47 8.53 15.22
CA GLY A 102 -9.93 9.81 14.71
C GLY A 102 -11.44 9.83 14.52
N ASP A 103 -12.01 8.82 13.88
CA ASP A 103 -13.47 8.71 13.67
C ASP A 103 -14.26 8.58 14.98
N GLN A 104 -13.68 7.98 16.02
CA GLN A 104 -14.26 7.97 17.38
C GLN A 104 -14.15 9.31 18.12
N GLY A 105 -13.38 10.28 17.60
CA GLY A 105 -13.04 11.52 18.27
C GLY A 105 -11.94 11.38 19.34
N LYS A 106 -11.27 10.22 19.42
CA LYS A 106 -10.13 9.98 20.33
C LYS A 106 -8.82 10.51 19.73
N LEU A 107 -8.79 11.81 19.47
CA LEU A 107 -7.75 12.45 18.66
C LEU A 107 -6.33 12.25 19.22
N GLN A 108 -6.15 12.34 20.54
CA GLN A 108 -4.82 12.18 21.16
C GLN A 108 -4.30 10.73 21.08
N GLU A 109 -5.16 9.73 21.30
CA GLU A 109 -4.79 8.32 21.12
C GLU A 109 -4.49 8.03 19.62
N GLY A 110 -5.26 8.64 18.71
CA GLY A 110 -5.01 8.54 17.27
C GLY A 110 -3.66 9.12 16.84
N LEU A 111 -3.26 10.25 17.42
CA LEU A 111 -1.93 10.84 17.21
C LEU A 111 -0.81 9.93 17.72
N GLN A 112 -0.96 9.33 18.90
CA GLN A 112 0.00 8.33 19.43
C GLN A 112 0.12 7.12 18.50
N ALA A 113 -0.99 6.66 17.93
CA ALA A 113 -0.96 5.58 16.95
C ALA A 113 -0.19 5.98 15.68
N TYR A 114 -0.37 7.19 15.16
CA TYR A 114 0.43 7.67 14.03
C TYR A 114 1.90 7.84 14.36
N ASP A 115 2.25 8.27 15.56
CA ASP A 115 3.66 8.38 15.98
C ASP A 115 4.36 7.01 15.96
N ILE A 116 3.68 5.97 16.43
CA ILE A 116 4.21 4.60 16.33
C ILE A 116 4.26 4.11 14.88
N ALA A 117 3.26 4.44 14.05
CA ALA A 117 3.30 4.08 12.63
C ALA A 117 4.50 4.72 11.91
N ASP A 118 4.82 5.98 12.22
CA ASP A 118 5.98 6.71 11.69
C ASP A 118 7.31 6.06 12.12
N ILE A 119 7.42 5.70 13.41
CA ILE A 119 8.60 4.99 13.97
C ILE A 119 8.80 3.61 13.33
N LEU A 120 7.72 2.94 12.95
CA LEU A 120 7.74 1.69 12.17
C LEU A 120 7.92 1.91 10.66
N ASP A 121 8.28 3.12 10.24
CA ASP A 121 8.54 3.53 8.86
C ASP A 121 7.33 3.39 7.91
N TYR A 122 6.12 3.71 8.38
CA TYR A 122 4.92 3.67 7.54
C TYR A 122 5.09 4.45 6.23
N LYS A 123 4.71 3.81 5.11
CA LYS A 123 4.65 4.43 3.79
C LYS A 123 3.22 4.40 3.23
N PRO A 124 2.76 5.48 2.57
CA PRO A 124 3.50 6.71 2.26
C PRO A 124 3.47 7.75 3.40
N LEU A 125 4.63 8.35 3.71
CA LEU A 125 4.80 9.30 4.82
C LEU A 125 3.89 10.54 4.72
N ASN A 126 3.69 11.05 3.50
CA ASN A 126 2.85 12.23 3.27
C ASN A 126 1.39 12.05 3.71
N LYS A 127 0.82 10.85 3.59
CA LYS A 127 -0.54 10.52 4.03
C LYS A 127 -0.64 10.48 5.56
N LEU A 128 0.38 9.95 6.21
CA LEU A 128 0.50 9.96 7.67
C LEU A 128 0.58 11.39 8.20
N LEU A 129 1.45 12.22 7.61
CA LEU A 129 1.60 13.65 7.98
C LEU A 129 0.29 14.42 7.75
N TYR A 130 -0.39 14.18 6.62
CA TYR A 130 -1.68 14.79 6.32
C TYR A 130 -2.74 14.44 7.38
N ASN A 131 -2.85 13.16 7.75
CA ASN A 131 -3.82 12.74 8.76
C ASN A 131 -3.46 13.29 10.15
N LYS A 132 -2.18 13.35 10.52
CA LYS A 132 -1.75 14.06 11.74
C LYS A 132 -2.20 15.52 11.72
N ALA A 133 -2.04 16.21 10.59
CA ALA A 133 -2.53 17.59 10.43
C ALA A 133 -4.04 17.71 10.67
N CYS A 134 -4.82 16.78 10.13
CA CYS A 134 -6.28 16.71 10.34
C CYS A 134 -6.64 16.52 11.82
N LEU A 135 -5.99 15.60 12.52
CA LEU A 135 -6.25 15.35 13.95
C LEU A 135 -5.88 16.57 14.81
N TYR A 136 -4.76 17.24 14.52
CA TYR A 136 -4.38 18.50 15.18
C TYR A 136 -5.35 19.64 14.88
N ALA A 137 -5.83 19.76 13.65
CA ALA A 137 -6.81 20.78 13.29
C ALA A 137 -8.12 20.56 14.07
N ARG A 138 -8.61 19.31 14.12
CA ARG A 138 -9.80 18.94 14.90
C ARG A 138 -9.65 19.21 16.39
N SER A 139 -8.48 18.93 16.97
CA SER A 139 -8.18 19.20 18.39
C SER A 139 -8.01 20.69 18.71
N GLY A 140 -7.89 21.55 17.68
CA GLY A 140 -7.69 23.00 17.83
C GLY A 140 -6.21 23.41 17.96
N GLU A 141 -5.27 22.47 17.83
CA GLU A 141 -3.83 22.75 17.82
C GLU A 141 -3.37 23.25 16.44
N LEU A 142 -3.92 24.38 16.01
CA LEU A 142 -3.81 24.87 14.62
C LEU A 142 -2.37 25.11 14.17
N ALA A 143 -1.47 25.54 15.07
CA ALA A 143 -0.06 25.71 14.75
C ALA A 143 0.62 24.39 14.34
N LYS A 144 0.34 23.29 15.07
CA LYS A 144 0.83 21.96 14.70
C LYS A 144 0.17 21.45 13.43
N ALA A 145 -1.15 21.66 13.30
CA ALA A 145 -1.88 21.30 12.09
C ALA A 145 -1.25 21.95 10.85
N LYS A 146 -0.94 23.25 10.91
CA LYS A 146 -0.25 24.01 9.86
C LYS A 146 1.11 23.40 9.51
N GLN A 147 1.93 23.10 10.52
CA GLN A 147 3.26 22.51 10.33
C GLN A 147 3.18 21.14 9.64
N TYR A 148 2.34 20.23 10.14
CA TYR A 148 2.18 18.90 9.56
C TYR A 148 1.58 18.94 8.16
N LEU A 149 0.69 19.90 7.87
CA LEU A 149 0.11 20.07 6.54
C LEU A 149 1.17 20.53 5.52
N ILE A 150 2.04 21.48 5.88
CA ILE A 150 3.16 21.90 5.05
C ILE A 150 4.07 20.70 4.77
N SER A 151 4.47 19.98 5.82
CA SER A 151 5.34 18.81 5.64
C SER A 151 4.68 17.74 4.78
N ALA A 152 3.38 17.47 4.94
CA ALA A 152 2.67 16.54 4.08
C ALA A 152 2.81 16.93 2.60
N ILE A 153 2.63 18.21 2.27
CA ILE A 153 2.74 18.75 0.90
C ILE A 153 4.19 18.62 0.40
N GLU A 154 5.18 19.00 1.21
CA GLU A 154 6.61 18.89 0.89
C GLU A 154 7.04 17.43 0.63
N PHE A 155 6.41 16.47 1.33
CA PHE A 155 6.59 15.03 1.11
C PHE A 155 5.68 14.44 0.01
N GLY A 156 4.98 15.28 -0.76
CA GLY A 156 4.25 14.88 -1.98
C GLY A 156 2.73 14.76 -1.83
N TYR A 157 2.13 15.24 -0.75
CA TYR A 157 0.66 15.32 -0.65
C TYR A 157 0.12 16.40 -1.60
N GLY A 158 -0.28 15.98 -2.81
CA GLY A 158 -0.71 16.89 -3.88
C GLY A 158 -2.21 17.04 -4.09
N ASN A 159 -3.07 16.46 -3.25
CA ASN A 159 -4.52 16.43 -3.48
C ASN A 159 -5.20 17.76 -3.10
N LEU A 160 -5.05 18.77 -3.94
CA LEU A 160 -5.59 20.12 -3.69
C LEU A 160 -7.10 20.11 -3.42
N LYS A 161 -7.86 19.32 -4.19
CA LYS A 161 -9.31 19.25 -4.01
C LYS A 161 -9.67 18.74 -2.62
N ASN A 162 -8.90 17.79 -2.08
CA ASN A 162 -9.10 17.33 -0.71
C ASN A 162 -8.68 18.41 0.30
N LEU A 163 -7.50 19.01 0.16
CA LEU A 163 -7.02 20.11 1.03
C LEU A 163 -8.05 21.24 1.20
N GLN A 164 -8.78 21.57 0.13
CA GLN A 164 -9.77 22.64 0.10
C GLN A 164 -11.14 22.27 0.68
N LYS A 165 -11.46 20.97 0.75
CA LYS A 165 -12.82 20.49 1.09
C LYS A 165 -12.89 19.61 2.33
N ASP A 166 -11.75 19.09 2.79
CA ASP A 166 -11.71 18.19 3.93
C ASP A 166 -12.11 18.93 5.20
N LYS A 167 -13.25 18.53 5.77
CA LYS A 167 -13.87 19.18 6.94
C LYS A 167 -12.98 19.17 8.16
N ASP A 168 -12.05 18.22 8.26
CA ASP A 168 -11.13 18.16 9.39
C ASP A 168 -10.22 19.38 9.45
N LEU A 169 -9.99 20.04 8.32
CA LEU A 169 -9.22 21.27 8.19
C LEU A 169 -10.08 22.55 8.25
N ASP A 170 -11.40 22.46 8.52
CA ASP A 170 -12.30 23.64 8.57
C ASP A 170 -11.76 24.72 9.51
N LYS A 171 -11.41 24.34 10.75
CA LYS A 171 -10.86 25.28 11.74
C LYS A 171 -9.56 25.93 11.27
N LEU A 172 -8.71 25.18 10.57
CA LEU A 172 -7.44 25.69 10.05
C LEU A 172 -7.66 26.67 8.88
N ARG A 173 -8.69 26.43 8.06
CA ARG A 173 -9.11 27.35 6.99
C ARG A 173 -9.77 28.61 7.52
N GLU A 174 -10.59 28.48 8.56
CA GLU A 174 -11.32 29.61 9.18
C GLU A 174 -10.41 30.55 9.97
N ASP A 175 -9.34 30.03 10.58
CA ASP A 175 -8.37 30.80 11.36
C ASP A 175 -7.67 31.89 10.52
N ASP A 176 -7.27 31.57 9.30
CA ASP A 176 -6.70 32.54 8.35
C ASP A 176 -6.91 32.11 6.88
N PRO A 177 -8.07 32.43 6.28
CA PRO A 177 -8.45 31.95 4.94
C PRO A 177 -7.51 32.39 3.81
N TYR A 178 -6.94 33.60 3.93
CA TYR A 178 -6.04 34.14 2.91
C TYR A 178 -4.66 33.47 2.97
N ASN A 179 -4.18 33.19 4.18
CA ASN A 179 -2.92 32.49 4.42
C ASN A 179 -3.02 30.99 4.14
N PHE A 180 -4.19 30.36 4.28
CA PHE A 180 -4.32 28.93 3.99
C PHE A 180 -4.03 28.60 2.52
N ASN A 181 -4.59 29.39 1.59
CA ASN A 181 -4.32 29.21 0.16
C ASN A 181 -2.86 29.54 -0.17
N ASP A 182 -2.34 30.64 0.36
CA ASP A 182 -0.94 31.04 0.16
C ASP A 182 0.03 29.99 0.71
N LEU A 183 -0.29 29.40 1.86
CA LEU A 183 0.47 28.30 2.47
C LEU A 183 0.52 27.08 1.57
N ILE A 184 -0.63 26.64 1.04
CA ILE A 184 -0.66 25.47 0.16
C ILE A 184 0.19 25.76 -1.08
N MET A 185 0.00 26.93 -1.69
CA MET A 185 0.73 27.30 -2.91
C MET A 185 2.23 27.47 -2.67
N THR A 186 2.61 28.01 -1.52
CA THR A 186 4.01 28.18 -1.10
C THR A 186 4.67 26.83 -0.82
N ALA A 187 4.02 25.96 -0.04
CA ALA A 187 4.52 24.61 0.24
C ALA A 187 4.62 23.74 -1.02
N MET A 188 3.76 24.00 -2.01
CA MET A 188 3.79 23.35 -3.33
C MET A 188 4.93 23.85 -4.24
N SER A 189 5.66 24.91 -3.87
CA SER A 189 6.80 25.51 -4.57
C SER A 189 6.70 25.58 -6.11
N GLY A 190 6.18 26.70 -6.62
CA GLY A 190 6.48 27.17 -7.99
C GLY A 190 5.46 26.87 -9.10
N SER A 191 4.31 26.24 -8.81
CA SER A 191 3.27 26.05 -9.84
C SER A 191 2.16 27.09 -9.72
N SER A 192 1.93 27.86 -10.79
CA SER A 192 0.68 28.61 -11.00
C SER A 192 -0.50 27.69 -11.35
N ASP A 193 -0.26 26.38 -11.48
CA ASP A 193 -1.22 25.37 -11.91
C ASP A 193 -1.12 24.09 -11.02
N PRO A 194 -1.89 24.03 -9.93
CA PRO A 194 -1.82 22.92 -8.96
C PRO A 194 -2.12 21.54 -9.56
N ASP A 195 -2.98 21.47 -10.58
CA ASP A 195 -3.30 20.22 -11.29
C ASP A 195 -2.06 19.66 -12.00
N LYS A 196 -1.26 20.53 -12.63
CA LYS A 196 0.01 20.12 -13.23
C LYS A 196 1.00 19.63 -12.18
N LEU A 197 1.04 20.25 -11.00
CA LEU A 197 1.93 19.80 -9.94
C LEU A 197 1.51 18.44 -9.40
N GLN A 198 0.21 18.21 -9.15
CA GLN A 198 -0.29 16.91 -8.71
C GLN A 198 0.08 15.81 -9.72
N TRP A 199 -0.09 16.08 -11.01
CA TRP A 199 0.35 15.15 -12.07
C TRP A 199 1.87 14.95 -12.06
N ALA A 200 2.65 16.01 -11.91
CA ALA A 200 4.10 15.93 -11.86
C ALA A 200 4.55 15.05 -10.68
N VAL A 201 4.04 15.28 -9.46
CA VAL A 201 4.35 14.45 -8.29
C VAL A 201 4.01 12.99 -8.56
N PHE A 202 2.75 12.70 -8.90
CA PHE A 202 2.29 11.33 -9.15
C PHE A 202 3.13 10.60 -10.20
N SER A 203 3.37 11.25 -11.35
CA SER A 203 4.04 10.61 -12.48
C SER A 203 5.55 10.43 -12.30
N HIS A 204 6.18 11.17 -11.38
CA HIS A 204 7.61 11.02 -11.04
C HIS A 204 7.86 9.94 -9.98
N GLU A 205 6.83 9.50 -9.26
CA GLU A 205 6.95 8.33 -8.36
C GLU A 205 7.21 7.02 -9.15
N PHE A 206 6.91 6.99 -10.44
CA PHE A 206 7.13 5.82 -11.31
C PHE A 206 8.55 5.84 -11.88
N THR A 207 9.35 4.86 -11.47
CA THR A 207 10.72 4.68 -11.98
C THR A 207 10.71 3.94 -13.32
N GLN A 208 11.71 4.22 -14.18
CA GLN A 208 11.85 3.56 -15.48
C GLN A 208 11.96 2.04 -15.31
N VAL A 209 11.11 1.29 -16.01
CA VAL A 209 11.15 -0.18 -15.96
C VAL A 209 12.39 -0.71 -16.69
N LYS A 210 12.92 -1.85 -16.21
CA LYS A 210 13.95 -2.61 -16.92
C LYS A 210 13.28 -3.48 -17.98
N PHE A 211 13.83 -3.46 -19.19
CA PHE A 211 13.35 -4.28 -20.30
C PHE A 211 14.22 -5.53 -20.52
N PRO A 212 13.64 -6.67 -20.94
CA PRO A 212 12.20 -6.88 -21.06
C PRO A 212 11.52 -6.94 -19.69
N LEU A 213 10.33 -6.34 -19.58
CA LEU A 213 9.51 -6.40 -18.37
C LEU A 213 8.51 -7.55 -18.53
N LEU A 214 8.61 -8.55 -17.65
CA LEU A 214 7.68 -9.68 -17.58
C LEU A 214 6.78 -9.52 -16.35
N LEU A 215 5.46 -9.51 -16.56
CA LEU A 215 4.45 -9.45 -15.51
C LEU A 215 3.79 -10.82 -15.34
N ASP A 216 4.55 -11.78 -14.82
CA ASP A 216 4.06 -13.11 -14.49
C ASP A 216 3.46 -13.16 -13.07
N MET A 217 3.08 -14.36 -12.62
CA MET A 217 2.48 -14.55 -11.29
C MET A 217 3.43 -14.16 -10.15
N LYS A 218 4.74 -14.22 -10.36
CA LYS A 218 5.77 -13.94 -9.34
C LYS A 218 6.11 -12.46 -9.25
N TYR A 219 5.77 -11.66 -10.26
CA TYR A 219 6.03 -10.22 -10.21
C TYR A 219 5.38 -9.55 -8.98
N ALA A 220 4.30 -10.13 -8.46
CA ALA A 220 3.65 -9.71 -7.21
C ALA A 220 4.62 -9.66 -6.02
N ASP A 221 5.66 -10.50 -5.99
CA ASP A 221 6.68 -10.52 -4.92
C ASP A 221 7.47 -9.19 -4.84
N HIS A 222 7.40 -8.37 -5.89
CA HIS A 222 8.00 -7.03 -5.95
C HIS A 222 7.04 -5.90 -5.57
N MET A 223 5.80 -6.20 -5.18
CA MET A 223 4.79 -5.25 -4.70
C MET A 223 4.96 -5.02 -3.20
N THR A 224 5.97 -4.22 -2.88
CA THR A 224 6.32 -3.84 -1.51
C THR A 224 5.63 -2.54 -1.11
N GLU A 225 5.58 -2.26 0.20
CA GLU A 225 4.85 -1.11 0.76
C GLU A 225 5.33 0.24 0.20
N ASP A 226 6.62 0.37 -0.11
CA ASP A 226 7.22 1.55 -0.75
C ASP A 226 6.70 1.81 -2.18
N LYS A 227 5.97 0.86 -2.77
CA LYS A 227 5.36 0.99 -4.11
C LYS A 227 3.87 1.29 -4.07
N ILE A 228 3.25 1.37 -2.90
CA ILE A 228 1.81 1.65 -2.77
C ILE A 228 1.47 3.04 -3.32
N ILE A 229 0.48 3.09 -4.20
CA ILE A 229 -0.11 4.32 -4.75
C ILE A 229 -1.19 4.81 -3.79
N SER A 230 -1.07 6.06 -3.32
CA SER A 230 -2.11 6.68 -2.49
C SER A 230 -3.44 6.79 -3.25
N TYR A 231 -4.55 6.53 -2.56
CA TYR A 231 -5.92 6.74 -3.05
C TYR A 231 -6.25 8.20 -3.40
N ASP A 232 -5.45 9.15 -2.93
CA ASP A 232 -5.49 10.54 -3.38
C ASP A 232 -5.26 10.69 -4.89
N ASN A 233 -4.64 9.69 -5.51
CA ASN A 233 -4.40 9.60 -6.95
C ASN A 233 -5.52 8.87 -7.71
N GLU A 234 -6.72 8.71 -7.13
CA GLU A 234 -7.89 8.07 -7.77
C GLU A 234 -8.23 8.67 -9.15
N ARG A 235 -7.86 9.93 -9.39
CA ARG A 235 -7.97 10.58 -10.71
C ARG A 235 -7.18 9.84 -11.78
N TYR A 236 -6.00 9.35 -11.45
CA TYR A 236 -5.06 8.67 -12.35
C TYR A 236 -5.18 7.15 -12.30
N VAL A 237 -5.71 6.61 -11.20
CA VAL A 237 -5.98 5.18 -11.01
C VAL A 237 -7.49 4.97 -10.83
N PRO A 238 -8.26 4.91 -11.94
CA PRO A 238 -9.72 4.92 -11.90
C PRO A 238 -10.33 3.72 -11.16
N GLU A 239 -9.64 2.57 -11.10
CA GLU A 239 -10.07 1.38 -10.38
C GLU A 239 -10.28 1.63 -8.88
N MET A 240 -9.67 2.68 -8.32
CA MET A 240 -9.92 3.12 -6.93
C MET A 240 -11.37 3.54 -6.67
N ARG A 241 -12.10 3.94 -7.74
CA ARG A 241 -13.50 4.38 -7.64
C ARG A 241 -14.52 3.26 -7.81
N ASP A 242 -14.09 2.08 -8.27
CA ASP A 242 -15.00 0.95 -8.51
C ASP A 242 -15.56 0.39 -7.18
N TYR A 243 -14.90 0.68 -6.07
CA TYR A 243 -15.33 0.27 -4.73
C TYR A 243 -16.32 1.27 -4.13
N SER A 244 -17.58 0.87 -4.12
CA SER A 244 -18.75 1.73 -3.88
C SER A 244 -18.87 2.35 -2.48
N PHE A 245 -18.08 1.95 -1.48
CA PHE A 245 -18.30 2.42 -0.10
C PHE A 245 -17.05 2.77 0.72
N SER A 246 -15.83 2.58 0.22
CA SER A 246 -14.64 3.12 0.87
C SER A 246 -13.42 3.10 -0.04
N ARG A 247 -12.79 4.27 -0.18
CA ARG A 247 -11.54 4.53 -0.90
C ARG A 247 -10.31 3.85 -0.25
N ASP A 248 -10.43 2.81 0.56
CA ASP A 248 -9.29 2.24 1.29
C ASP A 248 -9.46 0.73 1.56
N VAL A 249 -10.38 0.01 0.89
CA VAL A 249 -10.67 -1.43 1.18
C VAL A 249 -10.92 -2.32 -0.01
N GLY A 250 -10.85 -1.77 -1.21
CA GLY A 250 -11.14 -2.57 -2.39
C GLY A 250 -9.98 -3.40 -2.86
N GLY A 251 -8.82 -2.75 -2.90
CA GLY A 251 -7.57 -3.37 -3.28
C GLY A 251 -6.41 -2.45 -2.94
N GLU A 252 -5.22 -3.03 -2.93
CA GLU A 252 -3.98 -2.28 -2.81
C GLU A 252 -3.41 -2.03 -4.21
N TYR A 253 -2.98 -0.80 -4.45
CA TYR A 253 -2.55 -0.33 -5.76
C TYR A 253 -1.05 -0.10 -5.72
N TYR A 254 -0.31 -0.67 -6.66
CA TYR A 254 1.15 -0.63 -6.64
C TYR A 254 1.71 -0.03 -7.92
N ARG A 255 2.72 0.83 -7.78
CA ARG A 255 3.55 1.31 -8.89
C ARG A 255 4.35 0.14 -9.44
N VAL A 256 4.19 -0.15 -10.73
CA VAL A 256 5.08 -1.08 -11.45
C VAL A 256 6.21 -0.30 -12.11
N GLY A 257 5.88 0.76 -12.84
CA GLY A 257 6.89 1.71 -13.32
C GLY A 257 6.50 2.48 -14.58
N LEU A 258 7.45 3.30 -15.03
CA LEU A 258 7.39 4.11 -16.24
C LEU A 258 7.88 3.28 -17.44
N VAL A 259 7.02 3.14 -18.46
CA VAL A 259 7.35 2.42 -19.70
C VAL A 259 7.97 3.38 -20.71
N ARG A 260 7.28 4.50 -20.98
CA ARG A 260 7.64 5.47 -22.01
C ARG A 260 7.30 6.88 -21.54
N ALA A 261 8.19 7.84 -21.78
CA ALA A 261 7.92 9.26 -21.62
C ALA A 261 8.42 10.02 -22.85
N ASN A 262 7.63 10.96 -23.35
CA ASN A 262 8.02 11.95 -24.34
C ASN A 262 7.35 13.31 -24.01
N ASP A 263 7.55 14.32 -24.86
CA ASP A 263 7.01 15.67 -24.61
C ASP A 263 5.47 15.74 -24.58
N SER A 264 4.80 14.75 -25.18
CA SER A 264 3.34 14.72 -25.34
C SER A 264 2.63 13.82 -24.32
N ASN A 265 3.22 12.68 -23.99
CA ASN A 265 2.62 11.66 -23.14
C ASN A 265 3.62 10.88 -22.29
N ARG A 266 3.05 10.25 -21.26
CA ARG A 266 3.75 9.35 -20.36
C ARG A 266 2.90 8.10 -20.15
N THR A 267 3.51 6.94 -20.35
CA THR A 267 2.88 5.63 -20.18
C THR A 267 3.41 4.94 -18.92
N LEU A 268 2.49 4.63 -18.01
CA LEU A 268 2.75 4.06 -16.69
C LEU A 268 2.11 2.68 -16.57
N ILE A 269 2.66 1.82 -15.72
CA ILE A 269 2.03 0.55 -15.32
C ILE A 269 1.79 0.57 -13.82
N TYR A 270 0.61 0.14 -13.41
CA TYR A 270 0.27 -0.14 -12.02
C TYR A 270 -0.41 -1.50 -11.88
N GLY A 271 -0.21 -2.12 -10.72
CA GLY A 271 -0.87 -3.35 -10.31
C GLY A 271 -1.97 -3.07 -9.30
N VAL A 272 -2.97 -3.95 -9.24
CA VAL A 272 -4.05 -3.93 -8.26
C VAL A 272 -4.17 -5.32 -7.66
N VAL A 273 -4.09 -5.41 -6.33
CA VAL A 273 -4.32 -6.63 -5.56
C VAL A 273 -5.64 -6.45 -4.80
N ASP A 274 -6.62 -7.32 -5.03
CA ASP A 274 -7.87 -7.31 -4.27
C ASP A 274 -7.62 -7.97 -2.90
N GLU A 275 -7.77 -7.21 -1.82
CA GLU A 275 -7.53 -7.71 -0.45
C GLU A 275 -8.75 -8.43 0.15
N MET A 276 -9.94 -8.32 -0.45
CA MET A 276 -11.19 -8.87 0.10
C MET A 276 -11.80 -10.00 -0.73
N GLY A 277 -11.55 -10.02 -2.04
CA GLY A 277 -12.14 -10.99 -2.98
C GLY A 277 -11.51 -12.38 -2.95
N GLY A 278 -10.50 -12.61 -2.11
CA GLY A 278 -9.77 -13.87 -1.99
C GLY A 278 -8.86 -14.20 -3.18
N ASN A 279 -9.03 -13.57 -4.35
CA ASN A 279 -8.11 -13.72 -5.50
C ASN A 279 -6.82 -12.94 -5.26
N ILE A 280 -5.76 -13.67 -4.91
CA ILE A 280 -4.46 -13.11 -4.54
C ILE A 280 -3.67 -12.62 -5.76
N LEU A 281 -4.11 -12.97 -6.98
CA LEU A 281 -3.34 -12.66 -8.18
C LEU A 281 -3.56 -11.20 -8.62
N PRO A 282 -2.50 -10.37 -8.66
CA PRO A 282 -2.65 -8.98 -9.09
C PRO A 282 -3.12 -8.89 -10.54
N VAL A 283 -3.95 -7.89 -10.80
CA VAL A 283 -4.24 -7.42 -12.16
C VAL A 283 -3.35 -6.24 -12.50
N TYR A 284 -2.89 -6.16 -13.73
CA TYR A 284 -1.96 -5.12 -14.19
C TYR A 284 -2.56 -4.30 -15.32
N TYR A 285 -2.48 -2.99 -15.19
CA TYR A 285 -2.89 -2.04 -16.22
C TYR A 285 -1.69 -1.26 -16.73
N ILE A 286 -1.65 -1.06 -18.04
CA ILE A 286 -0.83 -0.02 -18.67
C ILE A 286 -1.74 1.13 -19.06
N ALA A 287 -1.35 2.35 -18.70
CA ALA A 287 -2.14 3.55 -18.91
C ALA A 287 -1.26 4.66 -19.46
N SER A 288 -1.71 5.30 -20.54
CA SER A 288 -1.03 6.43 -21.17
C SER A 288 -1.77 7.72 -20.85
N PHE A 289 -1.02 8.76 -20.48
CA PHE A 289 -1.57 10.06 -20.09
C PHE A 289 -0.88 11.16 -20.87
N ASN A 290 -1.60 12.25 -21.14
CA ASN A 290 -0.97 13.47 -21.66
C ASN A 290 -0.16 14.19 -20.57
N ASN A 291 0.53 15.26 -20.95
CA ASN A 291 1.35 16.07 -20.03
C ASN A 291 0.57 16.80 -18.91
N LYS A 292 -0.77 16.73 -18.90
CA LYS A 292 -1.64 17.24 -17.82
C LYS A 292 -2.25 16.12 -16.98
N GLY A 293 -1.82 14.87 -17.16
CA GLY A 293 -2.37 13.71 -16.46
C GLY A 293 -3.79 13.33 -16.88
N THR A 294 -4.23 13.75 -18.08
CA THR A 294 -5.48 13.25 -18.67
C THR A 294 -5.22 11.90 -19.32
N LEU A 295 -6.01 10.89 -18.98
CA LEU A 295 -5.93 9.56 -19.58
C LEU A 295 -6.17 9.63 -21.09
N ILE A 296 -5.24 9.11 -21.87
CA ILE A 296 -5.32 8.95 -23.33
C ILE A 296 -5.92 7.59 -23.63
N ASP A 297 -5.31 6.54 -23.08
CA ASP A 297 -5.72 5.15 -23.31
C ASP A 297 -5.27 4.26 -22.14
N LYS A 298 -5.92 3.10 -21.98
CA LYS A 298 -5.63 2.13 -20.91
C LYS A 298 -5.92 0.70 -21.36
N LEU A 299 -5.05 -0.24 -21.01
CA LEU A 299 -5.20 -1.65 -21.33
C LEU A 299 -4.93 -2.53 -20.10
N LEU A 300 -5.79 -3.55 -19.89
CA LEU A 300 -5.52 -4.65 -18.95
C LEU A 300 -4.53 -5.61 -19.61
N ILE A 301 -3.33 -5.71 -19.04
CA ILE A 301 -2.21 -6.44 -19.66
C ILE A 301 -1.78 -7.68 -18.88
N GLY A 302 -2.12 -7.79 -17.60
CA GLY A 302 -1.74 -8.93 -16.76
C GLY A 302 -2.79 -9.27 -15.73
N GLY A 303 -2.75 -10.52 -15.23
CA GLY A 303 -3.71 -11.04 -14.25
C GLY A 303 -5.05 -11.44 -14.87
N GLN A 304 -6.07 -11.58 -14.02
CA GLN A 304 -7.42 -12.00 -14.38
C GLN A 304 -8.44 -11.31 -13.47
N LYS A 305 -9.40 -10.55 -14.04
CA LYS A 305 -10.42 -9.86 -13.24
C LYS A 305 -11.48 -10.79 -12.68
N ILE A 306 -11.98 -11.68 -13.53
CA ILE A 306 -13.02 -12.65 -13.21
C ILE A 306 -12.61 -14.01 -13.76
N LEU A 307 -13.05 -15.09 -13.11
CA LEU A 307 -12.66 -16.45 -13.46
C LEU A 307 -12.95 -16.83 -14.92
N LYS A 308 -13.94 -16.19 -15.55
CA LYS A 308 -14.32 -16.43 -16.95
C LYS A 308 -13.31 -15.85 -17.96
N ASP A 309 -12.57 -14.81 -17.59
CA ASP A 309 -11.61 -14.17 -18.50
C ASP A 309 -10.32 -14.97 -18.57
N PRO A 310 -9.57 -14.94 -19.68
CA PRO A 310 -8.23 -15.52 -19.73
C PRO A 310 -7.30 -14.86 -18.70
N TYR A 311 -6.45 -15.66 -18.07
CA TYR A 311 -5.32 -15.15 -17.30
C TYR A 311 -4.25 -14.60 -18.24
N LYS A 312 -3.79 -13.38 -17.98
CA LYS A 312 -2.87 -12.64 -18.86
C LYS A 312 -1.48 -12.54 -18.25
N VAL A 313 -0.46 -12.72 -19.09
CA VAL A 313 0.95 -12.45 -18.77
C VAL A 313 1.50 -11.51 -19.84
N ALA A 314 1.90 -10.31 -19.43
CA ALA A 314 2.50 -9.33 -20.33
C ALA A 314 4.03 -9.47 -20.39
N THR A 315 4.58 -9.37 -21.59
CA THR A 315 6.00 -9.10 -21.83
C THR A 315 6.12 -7.80 -22.61
N ILE A 316 6.86 -6.84 -22.08
CA ILE A 316 7.09 -5.54 -22.73
C ILE A 316 8.57 -5.43 -23.09
N THR A 317 8.84 -5.09 -24.35
CA THR A 317 10.21 -5.00 -24.88
C THR A 317 10.75 -3.57 -24.84
N ALA A 318 12.05 -3.41 -25.09
CA ALA A 318 12.69 -2.10 -25.18
C ALA A 318 12.14 -1.21 -26.31
N ASN A 319 11.50 -1.79 -27.32
CA ASN A 319 10.82 -1.07 -28.40
C ASN A 319 9.36 -0.72 -28.05
N TYR A 320 8.97 -0.92 -26.79
CA TYR A 320 7.61 -0.69 -26.28
C TYR A 320 6.53 -1.58 -26.89
N ASP A 321 6.92 -2.66 -27.57
CA ASP A 321 6.00 -3.70 -27.98
C ASP A 321 5.51 -4.48 -26.77
N ILE A 322 4.19 -4.70 -26.71
CA ILE A 322 3.50 -5.40 -25.63
C ILE A 322 2.97 -6.70 -26.19
N GLU A 323 3.50 -7.82 -25.71
CA GLU A 323 2.93 -9.15 -25.96
C GLU A 323 2.14 -9.59 -24.73
N ILE A 324 0.89 -10.01 -24.92
CA ILE A 324 0.03 -10.53 -23.86
C ILE A 324 -0.26 -12.00 -24.17
N SER A 325 0.36 -12.89 -23.40
CA SER A 325 0.06 -14.32 -23.45
C SER A 325 -1.19 -14.61 -22.60
N ASN A 326 -2.17 -15.29 -23.20
CA ASN A 326 -3.44 -15.65 -22.57
C ASN A 326 -3.46 -17.13 -22.19
N PHE A 327 -3.97 -17.42 -20.99
CA PHE A 327 -4.05 -18.78 -20.45
C PHE A 327 -5.41 -19.08 -19.83
N GLU A 328 -5.82 -20.34 -19.92
CA GLU A 328 -6.89 -20.92 -19.11
C GLU A 328 -6.25 -21.55 -17.87
N LEU A 329 -6.67 -21.09 -16.68
CA LEU A 329 -6.23 -21.63 -15.40
C LEU A 329 -7.29 -22.60 -14.87
N THR A 330 -6.86 -23.77 -14.39
CA THR A 330 -7.70 -24.65 -13.59
C THR A 330 -7.15 -24.75 -12.18
N TYR A 331 -8.05 -24.84 -11.21
CA TYR A 331 -7.74 -24.90 -9.78
C TYR A 331 -8.07 -26.30 -9.23
N SER A 332 -7.53 -26.61 -8.06
CA SER A 332 -7.76 -27.93 -7.44
C SER A 332 -9.18 -28.10 -6.91
N LYS A 333 -9.80 -26.99 -6.50
CA LYS A 333 -11.21 -26.87 -6.12
C LYS A 333 -11.89 -25.76 -6.94
N ASP A 334 -13.22 -25.73 -7.00
CA ASP A 334 -13.95 -24.64 -7.69
C ASP A 334 -13.75 -23.31 -6.95
N PRO A 335 -13.11 -22.29 -7.57
CA PRO A 335 -12.90 -21.00 -6.93
C PRO A 335 -14.18 -20.24 -6.59
N ASN A 336 -15.30 -20.53 -7.26
CA ASN A 336 -16.59 -19.90 -6.94
C ASN A 336 -17.20 -20.43 -5.64
N GLU A 337 -16.86 -21.66 -5.25
CA GLU A 337 -17.37 -22.30 -4.04
C GLU A 337 -16.39 -22.16 -2.87
N GLU A 338 -15.10 -22.36 -3.14
CA GLU A 338 -14.05 -22.52 -2.11
C GLU A 338 -13.10 -21.32 -2.04
N GLY A 339 -13.24 -20.35 -2.95
CA GLY A 339 -12.31 -19.24 -3.08
C GLY A 339 -10.95 -19.65 -3.66
N TYR A 340 -10.01 -18.71 -3.63
CA TYR A 340 -8.64 -18.91 -4.14
C TYR A 340 -7.63 -19.18 -3.02
N GLU A 341 -7.95 -18.86 -1.76
CA GLU A 341 -7.10 -19.13 -0.62
C GLU A 341 -6.95 -20.65 -0.41
N ASP A 342 -5.71 -21.12 -0.25
CA ASP A 342 -5.37 -22.56 -0.14
C ASP A 342 -5.91 -23.43 -1.31
N ASN A 343 -6.21 -22.82 -2.47
CA ASN A 343 -6.67 -23.51 -3.67
C ASN A 343 -5.61 -23.45 -4.78
N PRO A 344 -4.71 -24.44 -4.87
CA PRO A 344 -3.59 -24.38 -5.81
C PRO A 344 -4.03 -24.54 -7.26
N ILE A 345 -3.37 -23.79 -8.15
CA ILE A 345 -3.51 -23.93 -9.60
C ILE A 345 -3.03 -25.32 -10.02
N ARG A 346 -3.90 -26.06 -10.69
CA ARG A 346 -3.68 -27.42 -11.18
C ARG A 346 -3.11 -27.46 -12.58
N SER A 347 -3.54 -26.55 -13.47
CA SER A 347 -3.02 -26.46 -14.83
C SER A 347 -3.09 -25.06 -15.39
N GLN A 348 -2.18 -24.76 -16.32
CA GLN A 348 -2.15 -23.54 -17.12
C GLN A 348 -2.09 -23.93 -18.60
N LYS A 349 -3.18 -23.69 -19.35
CA LYS A 349 -3.27 -24.05 -20.77
C LYS A 349 -3.19 -22.79 -21.64
N PRO A 350 -2.27 -22.69 -22.62
CA PRO A 350 -2.19 -21.54 -23.51
C PRO A 350 -3.44 -21.40 -24.40
N LEU A 351 -3.94 -20.16 -24.53
CA LEU A 351 -5.08 -19.81 -25.40
C LEU A 351 -4.67 -18.97 -26.61
N GLY A 352 -3.52 -18.30 -26.57
CA GLY A 352 -3.01 -17.48 -27.66
C GLY A 352 -2.28 -16.24 -27.17
N LYS A 353 -1.83 -15.39 -28.10
CA LYS A 353 -1.13 -14.15 -27.79
C LYS A 353 -1.79 -12.97 -28.50
N ASP A 354 -1.87 -11.85 -27.81
CA ASP A 354 -2.18 -10.57 -28.41
C ASP A 354 -0.92 -9.70 -28.45
N HIS A 355 -0.77 -8.91 -29.51
CA HIS A 355 0.36 -7.99 -29.66
C HIS A 355 -0.16 -6.57 -29.77
N TYR A 356 0.46 -5.62 -29.08
CA TYR A 356 0.14 -4.20 -29.14
C TYR A 356 1.41 -3.37 -29.33
N ALA A 357 1.25 -2.19 -29.92
CA ALA A 357 2.25 -1.12 -29.91
C ALA A 357 1.68 0.13 -29.24
N ILE A 358 2.58 0.94 -28.68
CA ILE A 358 2.26 2.28 -28.17
C ILE A 358 2.57 3.30 -29.27
N ARG A 359 1.54 3.96 -29.80
CA ARG A 359 1.73 5.03 -30.80
C ARG A 359 2.41 6.25 -30.18
N GLU A 360 2.94 7.12 -31.04
CA GLU A 360 3.50 8.42 -30.62
C GLU A 360 2.51 9.27 -29.84
N ASP A 361 1.22 9.19 -30.17
CA ASP A 361 0.14 9.91 -29.48
C ASP A 361 -0.30 9.24 -28.17
N GLY A 362 0.27 8.08 -27.82
CA GLY A 362 0.01 7.37 -26.58
C GLY A 362 -1.08 6.30 -26.64
N HIS A 363 -1.77 6.10 -27.76
CA HIS A 363 -2.78 5.04 -27.89
C HIS A 363 -2.15 3.65 -28.03
N PHE A 364 -2.84 2.64 -27.48
CA PHE A 364 -2.49 1.23 -27.62
C PHE A 364 -3.17 0.64 -28.84
N VAL A 365 -2.40 0.25 -29.85
CA VAL A 365 -2.95 -0.33 -31.09
C VAL A 365 -2.59 -1.80 -31.17
N LYS A 366 -3.62 -2.63 -31.31
CA LYS A 366 -3.45 -4.07 -31.55
C LYS A 366 -2.75 -4.26 -32.88
N LYS A 367 -1.66 -5.02 -32.88
CA LYS A 367 -1.00 -5.46 -34.10
C LYS A 367 -1.76 -6.67 -34.61
N ASP A 368 -2.23 -6.59 -35.85
CA ASP A 368 -2.59 -7.80 -36.56
C ASP A 368 -1.33 -8.64 -36.70
N VAL A 369 -1.37 -9.88 -36.22
CA VAL A 369 -0.38 -10.87 -36.60
C VAL A 369 -0.62 -11.08 -38.08
N VAL A 370 0.18 -10.42 -38.93
CA VAL A 370 0.30 -10.81 -40.32
C VAL A 370 0.82 -12.24 -40.25
N LEU A 371 -0.07 -13.22 -40.36
CA LEU A 371 0.28 -14.58 -40.70
C LEU A 371 1.06 -14.47 -42.00
N GLY A 372 2.39 -14.44 -41.87
CA GLY A 372 3.29 -14.51 -43.00
C GLY A 372 2.86 -15.72 -43.80
N MET A 373 2.32 -15.46 -44.99
CA MET A 373 1.99 -16.49 -45.94
C MET A 373 3.29 -17.24 -46.27
N ARG A 374 3.26 -18.55 -45.97
CA ARG A 374 4.12 -19.64 -46.46
C ARG A 374 5.47 -19.86 -45.77
#